data_AF-A0A6P1D242-F1
#
_entry.id   AF-A0A6P1D242-F1
#
_cell.length_a   1.000
_cell.length_b   1.000
_cell.length_c   1.000
_cell.angle_alpha   90.00
_cell.angle_beta   90.00
_cell.angle_gamma   90.00
#
_symmetry.space_group_name_H-M   'P 1'
#
loop_
_entity.id
_entity.type
_entity.pdbx_description
1 polymer ?
#
loop_
_entity_poly.entity_id
_entity_poly.type
_entity_poly.pdbx_seq_one_letter_code
_entity_poly.pdbx_strand_id
1 'polypeptide(L)'
;MLDRDDTPEVIAPAGEYVRAIATSAGQVAVTVRDLVVPCRPASSLDHALFGELDWITTTFDTAVKKCLTRANAAFQDTVDGANAHDVADILGAAYIRGHQAI
;
A
#
# COMPACT_ATOMS: atom_id res chain seq x y z
N MET A 1 -22.65 -7.01 14.21
CA MET A 1 -21.94 -5.86 14.78
C MET A 1 -20.53 -6.33 15.00
N LEU A 2 -19.55 -5.75 14.29
CA LEU A 2 -18.17 -5.86 14.73
C LEU A 2 -18.12 -5.08 16.04
N ASP A 3 -17.96 -5.81 17.13
CA ASP A 3 -17.21 -5.33 18.29
C ASP A 3 -15.94 -4.67 17.72
N ARG A 4 -15.80 -3.37 17.96
CA ARG A 4 -14.65 -2.55 17.56
C ARG A 4 -14.06 -2.04 18.87
N ASP A 5 -13.69 -2.97 19.75
CA ASP A 5 -13.33 -2.58 21.10
C ASP A 5 -11.89 -2.04 21.20
N ASP A 6 -11.04 -2.22 20.17
CA ASP A 6 -9.64 -1.77 20.24
C ASP A 6 -9.01 -1.33 18.88
N THR A 7 -8.40 -0.14 18.86
CA THR A 7 -7.63 0.41 17.71
C THR A 7 -6.64 -0.56 17.05
N PRO A 8 -5.89 -1.40 17.80
CA PRO A 8 -5.07 -2.46 17.23
C PRO A 8 -5.79 -3.41 16.26
N GLU A 9 -7.07 -3.72 16.48
CA GLU A 9 -7.85 -4.62 15.64
C GLU A 9 -8.15 -4.03 14.26
N VAL A 10 -8.25 -2.70 14.17
CA VAL A 10 -8.50 -1.98 12.91
C VAL A 10 -7.20 -1.75 12.13
N ILE A 11 -6.09 -1.49 12.84
CA ILE A 11 -4.79 -1.24 12.22
C ILE A 11 -4.17 -2.52 11.66
N ALA A 12 -4.34 -3.67 12.33
CA ALA A 12 -3.71 -4.93 11.92
C ALA A 12 -4.08 -5.38 10.49
N PRO A 13 -5.37 -5.39 10.07
CA PRO A 13 -5.75 -5.70 8.69
C PRO A 13 -5.16 -4.73 7.66
N ALA A 14 -5.04 -3.44 7.99
CA ALA A 14 -4.42 -2.46 7.11
C ALA A 14 -2.91 -2.71 6.96
N GLY A 15 -2.24 -3.15 8.03
CA GLY A 15 -0.84 -3.58 7.99
C GLY A 15 -0.65 -4.81 7.08
N GLU A 16 -1.52 -5.81 7.20
CA GLU A 16 -1.51 -6.99 6.32
C GLU A 16 -1.79 -6.64 4.86
N TYR A 17 -2.68 -5.68 4.60
CA TYR A 17 -2.91 -5.15 3.26
C TYR A 17 -1.64 -4.54 2.65
N VAL A 18 -0.92 -3.68 3.40
CA VAL A 18 0.36 -3.10 2.95
C VAL A 18 1.37 -4.20 2.65
N ARG A 19 1.47 -5.21 3.52
CA ARG A 19 2.38 -6.34 3.34
C ARG A 19 2.06 -7.15 2.08
N ALA A 20 0.78 -7.41 1.82
CA ALA A 20 0.34 -8.10 0.62
C ALA A 20 0.68 -7.31 -0.65
N ILE A 21 0.43 -5.99 -0.65
CA ILE A 21 0.79 -5.13 -1.78
C ILE A 21 2.30 -5.08 -1.99
N ALA A 22 3.10 -4.96 -0.92
CA ALA A 22 4.55 -4.95 -1.00
C ALA A 22 5.11 -6.27 -1.56
N THR A 23 4.54 -7.40 -1.15
CA THR A 23 4.92 -8.73 -1.66
C THR A 23 4.65 -8.85 -3.16
N SER A 24 3.43 -8.53 -3.58
CA SER A 24 3.04 -8.59 -5.00
C SER A 24 3.86 -7.62 -5.86
N ALA A 25 4.11 -6.41 -5.36
CA ALA A 25 4.95 -5.42 -6.02
C ALA A 25 6.40 -5.91 -6.19
N GLY A 26 6.95 -6.55 -5.16
CA GLY A 26 8.27 -7.17 -5.24
C GLY A 26 8.34 -8.30 -6.27
N GLN A 27 7.34 -9.17 -6.32
CA GLN A 27 7.26 -10.25 -7.32
C GLN A 27 7.19 -9.72 -8.75
N VAL A 28 6.42 -8.66 -8.99
CA VAL A 28 6.35 -7.97 -10.29
C VAL A 28 7.71 -7.37 -10.66
N ALA A 29 8.35 -6.66 -9.73
CA ALA A 29 9.66 -6.06 -9.97
C ALA A 29 10.73 -7.10 -10.32
N VAL A 30 10.74 -8.25 -9.65
CA VAL A 30 11.65 -9.37 -9.98
C VAL A 30 11.36 -9.92 -11.37
N THR A 31 10.10 -10.26 -11.66
CA THR A 31 9.70 -10.82 -12.95
C THR A 31 10.10 -9.92 -14.12
N VAL A 32 9.88 -8.61 -13.97
CA VAL A 32 10.20 -7.62 -15.01
C VAL A 32 11.70 -7.42 -15.16
N ARG A 33 12.46 -7.47 -14.06
CA ARG A 33 13.92 -7.37 -14.09
C ARG A 33 14.59 -8.56 -14.79
N ASP A 34 13.95 -9.72 -14.75
CA ASP A 34 14.46 -10.94 -15.40
C ASP A 34 14.21 -10.95 -16.92
N LEU A 35 13.48 -9.98 -17.46
CA LEU A 35 13.33 -9.80 -18.90
C LEU A 35 14.64 -9.24 -19.50
N VAL A 36 15.31 -10.05 -20.30
CA VAL A 36 16.59 -9.70 -20.94
C VAL A 36 16.53 -10.01 -22.44
N VAL A 37 17.00 -9.07 -23.26
CA VAL A 37 17.26 -9.33 -24.68
C VAL A 37 18.70 -9.85 -24.83
N PRO A 38 18.91 -11.07 -25.37
CA PRO A 38 20.20 -11.77 -25.30
C PRO A 38 21.26 -11.25 -26.28
N CYS A 39 20.91 -10.37 -27.21
CA CYS A 39 21.81 -9.86 -28.24
C CYS A 39 21.90 -8.33 -28.23
N ARG A 40 23.07 -7.79 -28.58
CA ARG A 40 23.23 -6.36 -28.84
C ARG A 40 22.43 -6.00 -30.10
N PRO A 41 21.67 -4.89 -30.12
CA PRO A 41 20.85 -4.57 -31.27
C PRO A 41 21.73 -4.32 -32.50
N ALA A 42 21.44 -5.05 -33.57
CA ALA A 42 22.17 -4.98 -34.83
C ALA A 42 21.26 -4.60 -36.01
N SER A 43 19.95 -4.72 -35.82
CA SER A 43 18.92 -4.39 -36.78
C SER A 43 17.88 -3.42 -36.19
N SER A 44 17.09 -2.79 -37.06
CA SER A 44 15.95 -1.97 -36.65
C SER A 44 14.92 -2.75 -35.83
N LEU A 45 14.76 -4.05 -36.13
CA LEU A 45 13.89 -4.94 -35.36
C LEU A 45 14.42 -5.15 -33.94
N ASP A 46 15.73 -5.34 -33.77
CA ASP A 46 16.32 -5.47 -32.43
C ASP A 46 16.15 -4.18 -31.63
N HIS A 47 16.36 -3.02 -32.27
CA HIS A 47 16.14 -1.72 -31.62
C HIS A 47 14.69 -1.54 -31.16
N ALA A 48 13.71 -1.97 -31.98
CA ALA A 48 12.30 -1.94 -31.58
C ALA A 48 12.05 -2.86 -30.37
N LEU A 49 12.63 -4.06 -30.36
CA LEU A 49 12.51 -5.00 -29.23
C LEU A 49 13.11 -4.43 -27.93
N PHE A 50 14.24 -3.74 -27.99
CA PHE A 50 14.79 -3.03 -26.83
C PHE A 50 13.89 -1.89 -26.36
N GLY A 51 13.24 -1.17 -27.29
CA GLY A 51 12.25 -0.14 -26.97
C GLY A 51 11.03 -0.71 -26.24
N GLU A 52 10.54 -1.86 -26.68
CA GLU A 52 9.44 -2.57 -25.99
C GLU A 52 9.86 -3.04 -24.59
N LEU A 53 11.08 -3.56 -24.44
CA LEU A 53 11.61 -3.94 -23.12
C LEU A 53 11.73 -2.72 -22.18
N ASP A 54 12.24 -1.59 -22.67
CA ASP A 54 12.32 -0.34 -21.91
C ASP A 54 10.93 0.19 -21.51
N TRP A 55 9.97 0.12 -22.43
CA TRP A 55 8.59 0.50 -22.15
C TRP A 55 7.94 -0.41 -21.08
N ILE A 56 8.10 -1.73 -21.18
CA ILE A 56 7.60 -2.71 -20.21
C ILE A 56 8.20 -2.43 -18.83
N THR A 57 9.52 -2.31 -18.74
CA THR A 57 10.22 -2.09 -17.47
C THR A 57 9.79 -0.79 -16.81
N THR A 58 9.72 0.31 -17.55
CA THR A 58 9.29 1.62 -17.06
C THR A 58 7.83 1.61 -16.60
N THR A 59 6.95 0.95 -17.35
CA THR A 59 5.52 0.87 -17.05
C THR A 59 5.29 0.13 -15.73
N PHE A 60 5.91 -1.03 -15.55
CA PHE A 60 5.76 -1.82 -14.33
C PHE A 60 6.44 -1.17 -13.12
N ASP A 61 7.59 -0.53 -13.29
CA ASP A 61 8.23 0.23 -12.20
C ASP A 61 7.32 1.38 -11.73
N THR A 62 6.71 2.11 -12.66
CA THR A 62 5.73 3.16 -12.35
C THR A 62 4.51 2.60 -11.63
N ALA A 63 3.98 1.47 -12.08
CA ALA A 63 2.83 0.81 -11.47
C ALA A 63 3.14 0.33 -10.04
N VAL A 64 4.29 -0.30 -9.83
CA VAL A 64 4.78 -0.75 -8.51
C VAL A 64 4.86 0.42 -7.54
N LYS A 65 5.52 1.52 -7.94
CA LYS A 65 5.63 2.74 -7.11
C LYS A 65 4.25 3.28 -6.75
N LYS A 66 3.34 3.38 -7.72
CA LYS A 66 1.98 3.88 -7.49
C LYS A 66 1.19 2.98 -6.52
N CYS A 67 1.27 1.66 -6.66
CA CYS A 67 0.59 0.72 -5.77
C CYS A 67 1.11 0.82 -4.33
N LEU A 68 2.43 0.87 -4.15
CA LEU A 68 3.06 1.01 -2.83
C LEU A 68 2.66 2.33 -2.16
N THR A 69 2.70 3.45 -2.90
CA THR A 69 2.28 4.75 -2.37
C THR A 69 0.82 4.76 -1.93
N ARG A 70 -0.08 4.17 -2.72
CA ARG A 70 -1.52 4.08 -2.37
C ARG A 70 -1.76 3.19 -1.16
N ALA A 71 -1.05 2.07 -1.05
CA ALA A 71 -1.17 1.18 0.10
C ALA A 71 -0.68 1.86 1.39
N ASN A 72 0.45 2.57 1.32
CA ASN A 72 0.96 3.33 2.46
C ASN A 72 0.00 4.46 2.87
N ALA A 73 -0.58 5.19 1.90
CA ALA A 73 -1.57 6.23 2.20
C ALA A 73 -2.81 5.65 2.90
N ALA A 74 -3.36 4.55 2.39
CA ALA A 74 -4.50 3.88 3.01
C ALA A 74 -4.19 3.39 4.45
N PHE A 75 -2.97 2.94 4.70
CA PHE A 75 -2.52 2.57 6.03
C PHE A 75 -2.45 3.78 6.97
N GLN A 76 -1.87 4.89 6.54
CA GLN A 76 -1.84 6.13 7.34
C GLN A 76 -3.24 6.63 7.65
N ASP A 77 -4.13 6.67 6.65
CA ASP A 77 -5.53 7.07 6.84
C ASP A 77 -6.24 6.16 7.86
N THR A 78 -5.92 4.86 7.86
CA THR A 78 -6.49 3.92 8.83
C THR A 78 -5.96 4.18 10.24
N VAL A 79 -4.65 4.42 10.40
CA VAL A 79 -4.02 4.74 11.68
C VAL A 79 -4.59 6.05 12.23
N ASP A 80 -4.66 7.09 11.42
CA ASP A 80 -5.19 8.40 11.81
C ASP A 80 -6.67 8.30 12.21
N GLY A 81 -7.47 7.57 11.41
CA GLY A 81 -8.87 7.33 11.71
C GLY A 81 -9.09 6.51 12.99
N ALA A 82 -8.29 5.47 13.22
CA ALA A 82 -8.37 4.65 14.44
C ALA A 82 -8.00 5.48 15.68
N ASN A 83 -6.90 6.22 15.63
CA ASN A 83 -6.49 7.11 16.73
C ASN A 83 -7.54 8.19 17.03
N ALA A 84 -8.16 8.77 15.99
CA ALA A 84 -9.22 9.77 16.17
C ALA A 84 -10.46 9.18 16.88
N HIS A 85 -10.80 7.92 16.58
CA HIS A 85 -11.87 7.21 17.28
C HIS A 85 -11.54 6.98 18.77
N ASP A 86 -10.33 6.52 19.10
CA ASP A 86 -9.92 6.35 20.51
C ASP A 86 -10.02 7.66 21.30
N VAL A 87 -9.56 8.76 20.72
CA VAL A 87 -9.64 10.08 21.36
C VAL A 87 -11.10 10.49 21.57
N ALA A 88 -11.96 10.29 20.59
CA ALA A 88 -13.38 10.58 20.70
C ALA A 88 -14.04 9.76 21.81
N ASP A 89 -13.69 8.47 21.94
CA ASP A 89 -14.22 7.59 22.97
C ASP A 89 -13.74 7.99 24.37
N ILE A 90 -12.47 8.35 24.54
CA ILE A 90 -11.93 8.85 25.80
C ILE A 90 -12.66 10.13 26.23
N LEU A 91 -12.84 11.08 25.31
CA LEU A 91 -13.52 12.35 25.57
C LEU A 91 -15.01 12.15 25.86
N GLY A 92 -15.69 11.29 25.09
CA GLY A 92 -17.09 10.94 25.31
C GLY A 92 -17.31 10.26 26.66
N ALA A 93 -16.44 9.32 27.03
CA ALA A 93 -16.48 8.66 28.34
C ALA A 93 -16.25 9.66 29.49
N ALA A 94 -15.33 10.63 29.32
CA ALA A 94 -15.12 11.69 30.30
C ALA A 94 -16.35 12.60 30.46
N TYR A 95 -17.00 12.96 29.35
CA TYR A 95 -18.23 13.76 29.36
C TYR A 95 -19.37 13.07 30.10
N ILE A 96 -19.59 11.77 29.84
CA ILE A 96 -20.64 10.97 30.50
C ILE A 96 -20.39 10.88 32.01
N ARG A 97 -19.14 10.60 32.42
CA ARG A 97 -18.77 10.56 33.85
C ARG A 97 -18.98 11.91 34.54
N GLY A 98 -18.70 13.01 33.84
CA GLY A 98 -18.96 14.36 34.33
C GLY A 98 -20.45 14.69 34.47
N HIS A 99 -21.31 14.13 33.61
CA HIS A 99 -22.76 14.34 33.66
C HIS A 99 -23.48 13.48 34.71
N GLN A 100 -22.96 12.29 35.04
CA GLN A 100 -23.55 11.44 36.08
C GLN A 100 -23.20 11.86 37.52
N ALA A 101 -22.25 12.79 37.68
CA ALA A 101 -21.81 13.29 38.97
C ALA A 101 -22.61 14.51 39.48
N ILE A 102 -23.70 14.88 38.80
CA ILE A 102 -24.56 16.04 39.11
C ILE A 102 -25.96 15.56 39.48
#